data_AF-A0A0C2BHL6-F1
#
_entry.id   AF-A0A0C2BHL6-F1
#
_cell.length_a   1.000
_cell.length_b   1.000
_cell.length_c   1.000
_cell.angle_alpha   90.00
_cell.angle_beta   90.00
_cell.angle_gamma   90.00
#
_symmetry.space_group_name_H-M   'P 1'
#
loop_
_entity.id
_entity.type
_entity.pdbx_description
1 polymer ?
#
loop_
_entity_poly.entity_id
_entity_poly.type
_entity_poly.pdbx_seq_one_letter_code
_entity_poly.pdbx_strand_id
1 'polypeptide(L)'
;ANAVRDALEFGAKVTGCSVHFVDEEVDHGKLIAQSPVIIDAKDDEASLHAKIQEKEHQLFPEAMQKVAENMITSKLSVNAY
;
A
#
# COMPACT_ATOMS: atom_id res chain seq x y z
N ALA A 1 -4.23 -6.07 -12.54
CA ALA A 1 -3.34 -6.77 -11.61
C ALA A 1 -4.18 -7.38 -10.50
N ASN A 2 -3.85 -8.57 -10.01
CA ASN A 2 -4.55 -9.21 -8.88
C ASN A 2 -3.52 -9.50 -7.77
N ALA A 3 -2.99 -8.44 -7.16
CA ALA A 3 -1.78 -8.53 -6.32
C ALA A 3 -1.84 -9.61 -5.21
N VAL A 4 -3.01 -9.84 -4.61
CA VAL A 4 -3.20 -10.89 -3.59
C VAL A 4 -3.05 -12.30 -4.20
N ARG A 5 -3.72 -12.56 -5.32
CA ARG A 5 -3.61 -13.83 -6.04
C ARG A 5 -2.18 -14.04 -6.53
N ASP A 6 -1.60 -13.00 -7.13
CA ASP A 6 -0.25 -13.04 -7.67
C ASP A 6 0.77 -13.38 -6.56
N ALA A 7 0.60 -12.85 -5.35
CA ALA A 7 1.44 -13.18 -4.19
C ALA A 7 1.31 -14.64 -3.72
N LEU A 8 0.09 -15.18 -3.71
CA LEU A 8 -0.17 -16.59 -3.36
C LEU A 8 0.39 -17.54 -4.41
N GLU A 9 0.17 -17.27 -5.69
CA GLU A 9 0.69 -18.07 -6.81
C GLU A 9 2.22 -18.05 -6.87
N PHE A 10 2.84 -16.91 -6.58
CA PHE A 10 4.29 -16.79 -6.45
C PHE A 10 4.84 -17.55 -5.22
N GLY A 11 4.00 -17.92 -4.25
CA GLY A 11 4.41 -18.60 -3.03
C GLY A 11 5.10 -17.67 -2.01
N ALA A 12 4.78 -16.36 -2.06
CA ALA A 12 5.34 -15.37 -1.15
C ALA A 12 5.06 -15.74 0.32
N LYS A 13 5.97 -15.34 1.22
CA LYS A 13 5.80 -15.48 2.68
C LYS A 13 5.38 -14.18 3.36
N VAL A 14 5.64 -13.07 2.68
CA VAL A 14 5.31 -11.72 3.13
C VAL A 14 4.77 -10.96 1.93
N THR A 15 3.66 -10.28 2.13
CA THR A 15 3.09 -9.28 1.22
C THR A 15 2.77 -8.02 2.02
N GLY A 16 1.89 -7.14 1.56
CA GLY A 16 1.44 -6.01 2.35
C GLY A 16 0.59 -5.03 1.57
N CYS A 17 0.46 -3.83 2.14
CA CYS A 17 -0.16 -2.69 1.50
C CYS A 17 0.76 -1.47 1.56
N SER A 18 0.54 -0.55 0.64
CA SER A 18 1.31 0.69 0.50
C SER A 18 0.38 1.88 0.30
N VAL A 19 0.78 3.01 0.86
CA VAL A 19 0.18 4.32 0.57
C VAL A 19 1.25 5.16 -0.11
N HIS A 20 0.93 5.71 -1.27
CA HIS A 20 1.85 6.52 -2.07
C HIS A 20 1.10 7.69 -2.72
N PHE A 21 1.85 8.72 -3.12
CA PHE A 21 1.29 9.77 -3.96
C PHE A 21 0.97 9.23 -5.36
N VAL A 22 -0.04 9.78 -6.01
CA VAL A 22 -0.41 9.42 -7.39
C VAL A 22 0.42 10.25 -8.37
N ASP A 23 0.90 9.61 -9.44
CA ASP A 23 1.46 10.26 -10.64
C ASP A 23 0.89 9.60 -11.91
N GLU A 24 1.51 9.86 -13.07
CA GLU A 24 1.05 9.36 -14.38
C GLU A 24 1.28 7.85 -14.55
N GLU A 25 2.13 7.24 -13.73
CA GLU A 25 2.50 5.83 -13.80
C GLU A 25 1.76 5.03 -12.72
N VAL A 26 1.28 3.83 -13.08
CA VAL A 26 0.54 2.96 -12.16
C VAL A 26 1.47 2.47 -11.04
N ASP A 27 1.02 2.64 -9.79
CA ASP A 27 1.71 2.19 -8.56
C ASP A 27 3.16 2.72 -8.41
N HIS A 28 3.50 3.84 -9.05
CA HIS A 28 4.88 4.35 -9.11
C HIS A 28 5.18 5.51 -8.14
N GLY A 29 4.20 6.36 -7.89
CA GLY A 29 4.45 7.62 -7.19
C GLY A 29 5.06 7.46 -5.79
N LYS A 30 5.59 8.57 -5.26
CA LYS A 30 6.42 8.56 -4.04
C LYS A 30 5.72 7.87 -2.87
N LEU A 31 6.39 6.89 -2.28
CA LEU A 31 5.91 6.15 -1.12
C LEU A 31 5.78 7.04 0.13
N ILE A 32 4.65 6.91 0.84
CA ILE A 32 4.37 7.59 2.11
C ILE A 32 4.52 6.60 3.27
N ALA A 33 3.90 5.42 3.18
CA ALA A 33 3.99 4.38 4.19
C ALA A 33 3.71 2.99 3.60
N GLN A 34 4.22 1.94 4.26
CA GLN A 34 3.97 0.53 3.92
C GLN A 34 3.76 -0.29 5.18
N SER A 35 2.96 -1.34 5.08
CA SER A 35 2.74 -2.30 6.16
C SER A 35 2.88 -3.73 5.65
N PRO A 36 3.77 -4.56 6.24
CA PRO A 36 3.90 -5.95 5.87
C PRO A 36 2.76 -6.81 6.45
N VAL A 37 2.37 -7.83 5.70
CA VAL A 37 1.42 -8.88 6.08
C VAL A 37 2.09 -10.23 5.88
N ILE A 38 2.11 -11.05 6.92
CA ILE A 38 2.60 -12.43 6.84
C ILE A 38 1.53 -13.30 6.18
N ILE A 39 1.95 -14.12 5.21
CA ILE A 39 1.10 -15.12 4.57
C ILE A 39 1.29 -16.43 5.33
N ASP A 40 0.24 -16.85 6.04
CA ASP A 40 0.21 -18.12 6.74
C ASP A 40 -0.01 -19.27 5.74
N ALA A 41 0.48 -20.47 6.08
CA ALA A 41 0.36 -21.64 5.21
C ALA A 41 -1.10 -22.08 4.91
N LYS A 42 -2.07 -21.53 5.64
CA LYS A 42 -3.51 -21.81 5.48
C LYS A 42 -4.27 -20.66 4.84
N ASP A 43 -3.61 -19.55 4.53
CA ASP A 43 -4.27 -18.41 3.90
C ASP A 43 -4.69 -18.79 2.47
N ASP A 44 -5.94 -18.44 2.16
CA ASP A 44 -6.48 -18.35 0.81
C ASP A 44 -6.57 -16.88 0.37
N GLU A 45 -7.03 -16.63 -0.86
CA GLU A 45 -7.12 -15.27 -1.41
C GLU A 45 -8.02 -14.37 -0.56
N ALA A 46 -9.13 -14.89 -0.02
CA ALA A 46 -10.08 -14.11 0.77
C ALA A 46 -9.53 -13.75 2.16
N SER A 47 -8.94 -14.71 2.87
CA SER A 47 -8.35 -14.50 4.19
C SER A 47 -7.11 -13.61 4.13
N LEU A 48 -6.27 -13.77 3.11
CA LEU A 48 -5.12 -12.88 2.89
C LEU A 48 -5.57 -11.45 2.55
N HIS A 49 -6.56 -11.30 1.68
CA HIS A 49 -7.12 -10.00 1.35
C HIS A 49 -7.71 -9.31 2.59
N ALA A 50 -8.44 -10.03 3.45
CA ALA A 50 -8.97 -9.48 4.70
C ALA A 50 -7.84 -8.98 5.64
N LYS A 51 -6.75 -9.75 5.79
CA LYS A 51 -5.58 -9.33 6.57
C LYS A 51 -4.93 -8.05 6.01
N ILE A 52 -4.84 -7.94 4.68
CA ILE A 52 -4.31 -6.74 4.02
C ILE A 52 -5.23 -5.55 4.29
N GLN A 53 -6.55 -5.70 4.15
CA GLN A 53 -7.52 -4.64 4.44
C GLN A 53 -7.46 -4.16 5.89
N GLU A 54 -7.28 -5.06 6.87
CA GLU A 54 -7.06 -4.68 8.27
C GLU A 54 -5.83 -3.77 8.44
N LYS A 55 -4.74 -4.07 7.71
CA LYS A 55 -3.55 -3.22 7.70
C LYS A 55 -3.76 -1.91 6.96
N GLU A 56 -4.52 -1.90 5.86
CA GLU A 56 -4.87 -0.68 5.13
C GLU A 56 -5.65 0.30 6.02
N HIS A 57 -6.65 -0.18 6.76
CA HIS A 57 -7.43 0.64 7.68
C HIS A 57 -6.58 1.30 8.78
N GLN A 58 -5.44 0.73 9.12
CA GLN A 58 -4.49 1.30 10.09
C GLN A 58 -3.47 2.22 9.39
N LEU A 59 -2.90 1.76 8.28
CA LEU A 59 -1.82 2.43 7.56
C LEU A 59 -2.28 3.74 6.91
N PHE A 60 -3.49 3.76 6.35
CA PHE A 60 -3.97 4.90 5.58
C PHE A 60 -4.18 6.16 6.45
N PRO A 61 -4.87 6.11 7.61
CA PRO A 61 -4.94 7.25 8.51
C PRO A 61 -3.57 7.75 8.99
N GLU A 62 -2.63 6.85 9.29
CA GLU A 62 -1.26 7.22 9.69
C GLU A 62 -0.52 7.96 8.56
N ALA A 63 -0.62 7.45 7.33
CA ALA A 63 -0.03 8.08 6.16
C ALA A 63 -0.63 9.47 5.92
N MET A 64 -1.95 9.61 6.09
CA MET A 64 -2.62 10.91 5.97
C MET A 64 -2.19 11.90 7.04
N GLN A 65 -1.98 11.44 8.28
CA GLN A 65 -1.45 12.28 9.35
C GLN A 65 -0.05 12.82 9.01
N LYS A 66 0.86 11.95 8.53
CA LYS A 66 2.21 12.34 8.09
C LYS A 66 2.18 13.40 6.98
N VAL A 67 1.22 13.31 6.06
CA VAL A 67 1.04 14.30 5.01
C VAL A 67 0.49 15.61 5.58
N ALA A 68 -0.53 15.56 6.43
CA ALA A 68 -1.15 16.73 7.06
C ALA A 68 -0.16 17.52 7.94
N GLU A 69 0.75 16.82 8.60
CA GLU A 69 1.82 17.40 9.43
C GLU A 69 3.03 17.86 8.60
N ASN A 70 2.97 17.77 7.27
CA ASN A 70 4.07 18.07 6.34
C ASN A 70 5.37 17.27 6.61
N MET A 71 5.28 16.14 7.31
CA MET A 71 6.43 15.25 7.53
C MET A 71 6.88 14.59 6.23
N ILE A 72 5.91 14.35 5.32
CA ILE A 72 6.17 13.82 3.98
C ILE A 72 5.41 14.68 2.98
N THR A 73 6.13 15.20 1.99
CA THR A 73 5.57 15.99 0.89
C THR A 73 5.95 15.39 -0.46
N SER A 74 5.08 15.57 -1.47
CA SER A 74 5.46 15.43 -2.86
C SER A 74 5.84 16.81 -3.41
N LYS A 75 6.84 16.88 -4.28
CA LYS A 75 7.10 18.09 -5.05
C LYS A 75 6.02 18.17 -6.13
N LEU A 76 4.91 18.82 -5.84
CA LEU A 76 3.96 19.20 -6.88
C LEU A 76 4.60 20.33 -7.70
N SER A 77 5.11 20.00 -8.88
CA SER A 77 5.29 20.99 -9.95
C SER A 77 3.91 21.33 -10.49
N VAL A 78 3.19 22.19 -9.77
CA VAL A 78 1.99 22.83 -10.30
C VAL A 78 2.44 23.75 -11.43
N ASN A 79 2.29 23.29 -12.68
CA ASN A 79 2.15 24.21 -13.81
C ASN A 79 0.80 24.91 -13.59
N ALA A 80 0.85 26.09 -12.98
CA ALA A 80 -0.28 27.00 -12.95
C ALA A 80 -0.63 27.34 -14.41
N TYR A 81 -1.85 26.98 -14.83
CA TYR A 81 -2.45 27.43 -16.08
C TYR A 81 -2.79 28.92 -16.04
#